data_AF-J4V0G5-F1
#
_entry.id   AF-J4V0G5-F1
#
_cell.length_a   1.000
_cell.length_b   1.000
_cell.length_c   1.000
_cell.angle_alpha   90.00
_cell.angle_beta   90.00
_cell.angle_gamma   90.00
#
_symmetry.space_group_name_H-M   'P 1'
#
loop_
_entity.id
_entity.type
_entity.pdbx_description
1 polymer ?
#
loop_
_entity_poly.entity_id
_entity_poly.type
_entity_poly.pdbx_seq_one_letter_code
_entity_poly.pdbx_strand_id
1 'polypeptide(L)'
;MKLFLLFLSFYVVSIDLESSETNNDECISKKLQIMMPEYPYTTYQGYALVNFDVNEEGNLKNISAVESKCAISRNDDGSIEFRKCPFFKTNSIQAAKYIKYSPPVDTSGNPCTLKNQSHRYTYSLYKRNVKDLNFLLRDEFYEMRKNEK
;
A
#
# COMPACT_ATOMS: atom_id res chain seq x y z
N MET A 1 28.98 -58.93 0.76
CA MET A 1 27.79 -58.52 1.55
C MET A 1 27.79 -57.01 1.59
N LYS A 2 26.85 -56.21 1.08
CA LYS A 2 25.53 -56.35 0.45
C LYS A 2 25.51 -55.34 -0.72
N LEU A 3 25.01 -55.76 -1.88
CA LEU A 3 24.79 -54.91 -3.05
C LEU A 3 23.42 -54.22 -2.86
N PHE A 4 23.40 -52.90 -2.68
CA PHE A 4 22.16 -52.12 -2.58
C PHE A 4 21.84 -51.53 -3.96
N LEU A 5 20.89 -52.14 -4.66
CA LEU A 5 20.32 -51.63 -5.90
C LEU A 5 19.33 -50.51 -5.56
N LEU A 6 19.70 -49.26 -5.83
CA LEU A 6 18.79 -48.11 -5.79
C LEU A 6 18.15 -47.92 -7.17
N PHE A 7 16.90 -48.35 -7.30
CA PHE A 7 16.03 -47.98 -8.41
C PHE A 7 15.68 -46.49 -8.27
N LEU A 8 16.31 -45.63 -9.07
CA LEU A 8 15.83 -44.25 -9.26
C LEU A 8 14.60 -44.30 -10.16
N SER A 9 13.41 -44.17 -9.55
CA SER A 9 12.18 -43.89 -10.28
C SER A 9 12.25 -42.47 -10.85
N PHE A 10 12.42 -42.35 -12.17
CA PHE A 10 12.23 -41.10 -12.90
C PHE A 10 10.74 -40.75 -12.87
N TYR A 11 10.34 -39.89 -11.92
CA TYR A 11 9.06 -39.19 -11.99
C TYR A 11 9.20 -38.12 -13.08
N VAL A 12 8.66 -38.40 -14.26
CA VAL A 12 8.38 -37.38 -15.27
C VAL A 12 7.21 -36.54 -14.74
N VAL A 13 7.53 -35.42 -14.11
CA VAL A 13 6.55 -34.37 -13.86
C VAL A 13 6.28 -33.70 -15.20
N SER A 14 5.10 -33.95 -15.77
CA SER A 14 4.59 -33.14 -16.87
C SER A 14 4.36 -31.74 -16.33
N ILE A 15 5.22 -30.81 -16.74
CA ILE A 15 5.02 -29.39 -16.49
C ILE A 15 4.03 -28.93 -17.55
N ASP A 16 2.77 -28.72 -17.16
CA ASP A 16 1.83 -28.00 -18.01
C ASP A 16 2.32 -26.56 -18.10
N LEU A 17 2.88 -26.21 -19.25
CA LEU A 17 3.34 -24.86 -19.57
C LEU A 17 2.09 -24.01 -19.85
N GLU A 18 1.52 -23.45 -18.80
CA GLU A 18 0.44 -22.47 -18.93
C GLU A 18 1.04 -21.19 -19.54
N SER A 19 0.90 -21.04 -20.85
CA SER A 19 1.28 -19.82 -21.54
C SER A 19 0.34 -18.70 -21.12
N SER A 20 0.69 -17.97 -20.06
CA SER A 20 0.14 -16.64 -19.86
C SER A 20 0.63 -15.78 -21.04
N GLU A 21 -0.27 -15.35 -21.90
CA GLU A 21 -0.01 -14.21 -22.78
C GLU A 21 0.24 -12.99 -21.86
N THR A 22 1.50 -12.81 -21.47
CA THR A 22 1.97 -11.51 -21.00
C THR A 22 1.98 -10.63 -22.24
N ASN A 23 0.87 -9.91 -22.47
CA ASN A 23 0.91 -8.73 -23.31
C ASN A 23 2.10 -7.89 -22.84
N ASN A 24 3.07 -7.70 -23.72
CA ASN A 24 4.35 -7.03 -23.46
C ASN A 24 4.20 -5.51 -23.21
N ASP A 25 3.05 -5.05 -22.74
CA ASP A 25 2.73 -3.64 -22.56
C ASP A 25 2.71 -3.27 -21.07
N GLU A 26 3.72 -3.72 -20.32
CA GLU A 26 3.92 -3.24 -18.95
C GLU A 26 4.24 -1.74 -19.01
N CYS A 27 3.25 -0.92 -18.66
CA CYS A 27 3.39 0.52 -18.56
C CYS A 27 4.17 0.87 -17.29
N ILE A 28 5.29 1.57 -17.44
CA ILE A 28 6.24 1.84 -16.35
C ILE A 28 6.32 3.35 -16.10
N SER A 29 6.36 3.74 -14.84
CA SER A 29 6.63 5.11 -14.42
C SER A 29 7.25 5.17 -13.04
N LYS A 30 7.98 6.25 -12.76
CA LYS A 30 8.53 6.56 -11.44
C LYS A 30 7.67 7.59 -10.72
N LYS A 31 7.26 7.29 -9.49
CA LYS A 31 6.67 8.29 -8.59
C LYS A 31 7.74 9.30 -8.17
N LEU A 32 7.53 10.57 -8.51
CA LEU A 32 8.49 11.67 -8.30
C LEU A 32 8.23 12.41 -6.99
N GLN A 33 6.96 12.63 -6.66
CA GLN A 33 6.56 13.45 -5.53
C GLN A 33 5.31 12.88 -4.86
N ILE A 34 5.25 13.06 -3.54
CA ILE A 34 4.08 12.83 -2.71
C ILE A 34 3.92 14.05 -1.80
N MET A 35 2.69 14.53 -1.65
CA MET A 35 2.36 15.54 -0.64
C MET A 35 1.92 14.86 0.65
N MET A 36 2.45 15.32 1.79
CA MET A 36 1.94 14.91 3.10
C MET A 36 0.54 15.51 3.31
N PRO A 37 -0.44 14.71 3.77
CA PRO A 37 -1.79 15.23 3.98
C PRO A 37 -1.84 16.10 5.24
N GLU A 38 -2.68 17.13 5.20
CA GLU A 38 -3.07 17.85 6.39
C GLU A 38 -3.87 16.91 7.31
N TYR A 39 -3.61 16.98 8.62
CA TYR A 39 -4.36 16.20 9.60
C TYR A 39 -5.80 16.74 9.69
N PRO A 40 -6.83 15.89 9.56
CA PRO A 40 -8.22 16.36 9.66
C PRO A 40 -8.56 16.82 11.08
N TYR A 41 -9.61 17.63 11.23
CA TYR A 41 -10.10 18.07 12.54
C TYR A 41 -10.76 16.92 13.31
N THR A 42 -9.93 16.08 13.95
CA THR A 42 -10.34 14.86 14.65
C THR A 42 -9.30 14.43 15.68
N THR A 43 -9.71 13.63 16.66
CA THR A 43 -8.83 12.98 17.65
C THR A 43 -8.56 11.51 17.34
N TYR A 44 -9.01 11.03 16.19
CA TYR A 44 -8.74 9.69 15.69
C TYR A 44 -7.45 9.64 14.88
N GLN A 45 -6.73 8.53 15.00
CA GLN A 45 -5.62 8.14 14.11
C GLN A 45 -6.01 6.95 13.25
N GLY A 46 -5.29 6.73 12.15
CA GLY A 46 -5.59 5.65 11.21
C GLY A 46 -5.04 5.92 9.82
N TYR A 47 -5.70 5.40 8.79
CA TYR A 47 -5.24 5.53 7.41
C TYR A 47 -6.39 5.76 6.42
N ALA A 48 -6.05 6.22 5.22
CA ALA A 48 -6.90 6.14 4.04
C ALA A 48 -6.14 5.54 2.86
N LEU A 49 -6.84 4.82 2.00
CA LEU A 49 -6.33 4.33 0.72
C LEU A 49 -7.01 5.11 -0.40
N VAL A 50 -6.22 5.76 -1.25
CA VAL A 50 -6.68 6.51 -2.41
C VAL A 50 -6.30 5.75 -3.68
N ASN A 51 -7.26 5.54 -4.56
CA ASN A 51 -7.06 5.00 -5.90
C ASN A 51 -7.09 6.11 -6.94
N PHE A 52 -6.34 5.92 -8.02
CA PHE A 52 -6.24 6.86 -9.13
C PHE A 52 -5.63 6.16 -10.36
N ASP A 53 -5.79 6.80 -11.51
CA ASP A 53 -5.01 6.49 -12.71
C ASP A 53 -3.91 7.56 -12.89
N VAL A 54 -2.87 7.26 -13.67
CA VAL A 54 -1.84 8.22 -14.10
C VAL A 54 -1.87 8.31 -15.61
N ASN A 55 -2.12 9.50 -16.15
CA ASN A 55 -2.13 9.73 -17.59
C ASN A 55 -0.72 9.81 -18.18
N GLU A 56 -0.64 9.97 -19.50
CA GLU A 56 0.61 9.99 -20.27
C GLU A 56 1.59 11.11 -19.84
N GLU A 57 1.10 12.23 -19.31
CA GLU A 57 1.97 13.30 -18.79
C GLU A 57 2.40 13.10 -17.32
N GLY A 58 2.04 11.98 -16.70
CA GLY A 58 2.37 11.71 -15.29
C GLY A 58 1.46 12.39 -14.27
N ASN A 59 0.29 12.89 -14.71
CA ASN A 59 -0.73 13.50 -13.85
C ASN A 59 -1.81 12.50 -13.45
N LEU A 60 -2.32 12.64 -12.22
CA LEU A 60 -3.37 11.78 -11.72
C LEU A 60 -4.74 12.11 -12.33
N LYS A 61 -5.56 11.07 -12.54
CA LYS A 61 -6.98 11.14 -12.91
C LYS A 61 -7.79 10.18 -12.05
N ASN A 62 -9.12 10.34 -12.04
CA ASN A 62 -10.05 9.42 -11.36
C ASN A 62 -9.73 9.20 -9.86
N ILE A 63 -9.26 10.25 -9.18
CA ILE A 63 -8.82 10.18 -7.79
C ILE A 63 -10.02 9.93 -6.87
N SER A 64 -9.97 8.86 -6.09
CA SER A 64 -11.03 8.51 -5.14
C SER A 64 -10.48 7.83 -3.88
N ALA A 65 -11.09 8.08 -2.72
CA ALA A 65 -10.75 7.39 -1.48
C ALA A 65 -11.59 6.11 -1.36
N VAL A 66 -10.95 4.95 -1.52
CA VAL A 66 -11.61 3.63 -1.49
C VAL A 66 -11.67 3.04 -0.09
N GLU A 67 -10.74 3.40 0.80
CA GLU A 67 -10.78 3.04 2.22
C GLU A 67 -10.47 4.22 3.13
N SER A 68 -11.07 4.21 4.32
CA SER A 68 -10.66 5.02 5.45
C SER A 68 -10.98 4.28 6.74
N LYS A 69 -9.96 4.06 7.58
CA LYS A 69 -10.09 3.30 8.81
C LYS A 69 -9.36 3.98 9.95
N CYS A 70 -9.92 3.87 11.14
CA CYS A 70 -9.40 4.36 12.40
C CYS A 70 -8.77 3.20 13.17
N ALA A 71 -7.60 3.43 13.77
CA ALA A 71 -6.96 2.50 14.67
C ALA A 71 -7.62 2.62 16.06
N ILE A 72 -8.25 1.55 16.53
CA ILE A 72 -9.10 1.57 17.74
C ILE A 72 -8.41 0.91 18.93
N SER A 73 -7.86 -0.28 18.71
CA SER A 73 -7.39 -1.20 19.77
C SER A 73 -6.32 -2.13 19.18
N ARG A 74 -5.81 -3.05 20.00
CA ARG A 74 -5.09 -4.24 19.51
C ARG A 74 -6.02 -5.44 19.46
N ASN A 75 -5.82 -6.31 18.47
CA ASN A 75 -6.33 -7.68 18.48
C ASN A 75 -5.45 -8.54 19.42
N ASP A 76 -5.89 -9.77 19.70
CA ASP A 76 -5.18 -10.71 20.56
C ASP A 76 -3.77 -11.06 20.05
N ASP A 77 -3.56 -11.00 18.73
CA ASP A 77 -2.25 -11.20 18.07
C ASP A 77 -1.33 -9.96 18.12
N GLY A 78 -1.77 -8.87 18.76
CA GLY A 78 -1.04 -7.62 18.88
C GLY A 78 -1.14 -6.70 17.67
N SER A 79 -1.79 -7.10 16.57
CA SER A 79 -2.06 -6.23 15.43
C SER A 79 -3.09 -5.15 15.77
N ILE A 80 -3.11 -4.04 15.02
CA ILE A 80 -4.08 -2.96 15.24
C ILE A 80 -5.46 -3.39 14.73
N GLU A 81 -6.47 -3.24 15.58
CA GLU A 81 -7.88 -3.34 15.19
C GLU A 81 -8.29 -2.05 14.47
N PHE A 82 -8.63 -2.19 13.18
CA PHE A 82 -9.08 -1.09 12.34
C PHE A 82 -10.58 -1.12 12.12
N ARG A 83 -11.25 0.02 12.35
CA ARG A 83 -12.68 0.19 12.03
C ARG A 83 -12.88 1.26 10.98
N LYS A 84 -13.84 1.06 10.06
CA LYS A 84 -14.19 2.05 9.04
C LYS A 84 -14.58 3.37 9.69
N CYS A 85 -14.03 4.47 9.21
CA CYS A 85 -14.38 5.81 9.67
C CYS A 85 -14.25 6.83 8.52
N PRO A 86 -14.89 8.02 8.61
CA PRO A 86 -14.94 8.95 7.48
C PRO A 86 -13.79 9.98 7.45
N PHE A 87 -13.06 10.14 8.55
CA PHE A 87 -12.26 11.35 8.82
C PHE A 87 -11.13 11.62 7.82
N PHE A 88 -10.52 10.58 7.24
CA PHE A 88 -9.28 10.74 6.49
C PHE A 88 -9.47 10.93 4.98
N LYS A 89 -10.69 10.68 4.46
CA LYS A 89 -10.94 10.61 3.01
C LYS A 89 -10.64 11.91 2.28
N THR A 90 -11.20 13.02 2.74
CA THR A 90 -11.11 14.32 2.04
C THR A 90 -9.66 14.80 1.98
N ASN A 91 -8.97 14.85 3.12
CA ASN A 91 -7.60 15.31 3.21
C ASN A 91 -6.65 14.42 2.39
N SER A 92 -6.90 13.11 2.34
CA SER A 92 -6.14 12.17 1.50
C SER A 92 -6.34 12.45 0.00
N ILE A 93 -7.57 12.71 -0.44
CA ILE A 93 -7.85 13.08 -1.83
C ILE A 93 -7.17 14.40 -2.20
N GLN A 94 -7.21 15.40 -1.31
CA GLN A 94 -6.55 16.69 -1.57
C GLN A 94 -5.04 16.53 -1.69
N ALA A 95 -4.40 15.77 -0.79
CA ALA A 95 -2.97 15.47 -0.88
C ALA A 95 -2.63 14.68 -2.16
N ALA A 96 -3.48 13.72 -2.55
CA ALA A 96 -3.26 12.89 -3.72
C ALA A 96 -3.16 13.70 -5.02
N LYS A 97 -3.90 14.81 -5.15
CA LYS A 97 -3.83 15.69 -6.33
C LYS A 97 -2.43 16.22 -6.63
N TYR A 98 -1.54 16.22 -5.64
CA TYR A 98 -0.16 16.69 -5.76
C TYR A 98 0.86 15.55 -5.90
N ILE A 99 0.40 14.30 -6.00
CA ILE A 99 1.28 13.20 -6.43
C ILE A 99 1.69 13.46 -7.87
N LYS A 100 2.98 13.30 -8.17
CA LYS A 100 3.53 13.41 -9.52
C LYS A 100 4.28 12.15 -9.88
N TYR A 101 4.11 11.73 -11.12
CA TYR A 101 4.83 10.62 -11.75
C TYR A 101 5.65 11.18 -12.92
N SER A 102 6.70 10.46 -13.33
CA SER A 102 7.26 10.68 -14.65
C SER A 102 6.22 10.31 -15.72
N PRO A 103 6.26 10.90 -16.92
CA PRO A 103 5.48 10.40 -18.06
C PRO A 103 5.64 8.88 -18.18
N PRO A 104 4.56 8.08 -18.08
CA PRO A 104 4.65 6.64 -18.19
C PRO A 104 4.94 6.21 -19.63
N VAL A 105 5.77 5.16 -19.76
CA VAL A 105 6.10 4.57 -21.07
C VAL A 105 5.96 3.04 -21.02
N ASP A 106 5.55 2.44 -22.13
CA ASP A 106 5.55 0.99 -22.30
C ASP A 106 6.97 0.44 -22.51
N THR A 107 7.09 -0.87 -22.68
CA THR A 107 8.38 -1.55 -22.95
C THR A 107 9.03 -1.11 -24.27
N SER A 108 8.25 -0.55 -25.19
CA SER A 108 8.69 -0.03 -26.50
C SER A 108 9.03 1.46 -26.46
N GLY A 109 8.82 2.14 -25.33
CA GLY A 109 9.06 3.57 -25.15
C GLY A 109 7.89 4.47 -25.58
N ASN A 110 6.73 3.93 -25.92
CA ASN A 110 5.56 4.74 -26.28
C ASN A 110 4.84 5.23 -25.02
N PRO A 111 4.23 6.43 -25.06
CA PRO A 111 3.40 6.92 -23.96
C PRO A 111 2.27 5.95 -23.60
N CYS A 112 2.02 5.78 -22.30
CA CYS A 112 0.96 4.92 -21.81
C CYS A 112 0.28 5.50 -20.56
N THR A 113 -0.83 4.89 -20.14
CA THR A 113 -1.57 5.26 -18.93
C THR A 113 -1.47 4.17 -17.88
N LEU A 114 -1.06 4.52 -16.66
CA LEU A 114 -1.11 3.59 -15.53
C LEU A 114 -2.53 3.55 -14.96
N LYS A 115 -3.11 2.35 -14.86
CA LYS A 115 -4.43 2.14 -14.29
C LYS A 115 -4.38 1.61 -12.87
N ASN A 116 -5.43 1.89 -12.10
CA ASN A 116 -5.68 1.28 -10.78
C ASN A 116 -4.51 1.43 -9.79
N GLN A 117 -3.83 2.56 -9.85
CA GLN A 117 -2.76 2.88 -8.91
C GLN A 117 -3.37 3.25 -7.56
N SER A 118 -2.63 3.01 -6.49
CA SER A 118 -3.06 3.38 -5.15
C SER A 118 -1.96 4.00 -4.31
N HIS A 119 -2.37 4.80 -3.33
CA HIS A 119 -1.48 5.32 -2.31
C HIS A 119 -2.18 5.38 -0.96
N ARG A 120 -1.47 4.92 0.08
CA ARG A 120 -1.95 4.90 1.44
C ARG A 120 -1.37 6.05 2.23
N TYR A 121 -2.27 6.87 2.78
CA TYR A 121 -1.95 7.95 3.69
C TYR A 121 -2.20 7.52 5.13
N THR A 122 -1.23 7.77 6.01
CA THR A 122 -1.31 7.43 7.44
C THR A 122 -1.36 8.69 8.30
N TYR A 123 -2.28 8.69 9.26
CA TYR A 123 -2.57 9.80 10.17
C TYR A 123 -2.32 9.32 11.59
N SER A 124 -1.16 9.62 12.15
CA SER A 124 -0.75 9.18 13.49
C SER A 124 -0.63 10.37 14.42
N LEU A 125 -1.15 10.24 15.64
CA LEU A 125 -1.08 11.29 16.66
C LEU A 125 0.22 11.24 17.47
N TYR A 126 0.73 10.04 17.73
CA TYR A 126 1.78 9.82 18.73
C TYR A 126 3.11 9.35 18.13
N LYS A 127 3.08 8.74 16.94
CA LYS A 127 4.28 8.21 16.26
C LYS A 127 4.41 8.83 14.87
N ARG A 128 5.51 9.53 14.59
CA ARG A 128 5.79 10.02 13.23
C ARG A 128 6.11 8.85 12.29
N ASN A 129 5.74 8.98 11.01
CA ASN A 129 6.10 8.04 9.93
C ASN A 129 5.69 6.57 10.15
N VAL A 130 4.44 6.31 10.52
CA VAL A 130 3.89 4.94 10.59
C VAL A 130 3.82 4.36 9.17
N LYS A 131 4.72 3.44 8.82
CA LYS A 131 4.75 2.81 7.47
C LYS A 131 4.06 1.43 7.43
N ASP A 132 4.04 0.75 8.57
CA ASP A 132 3.62 -0.64 8.78
C ASP A 132 2.20 -0.78 9.34
N LEU A 133 1.44 0.32 9.40
CA LEU A 133 0.13 0.37 10.07
C LEU A 133 0.17 -0.03 11.56
N ASN A 134 1.35 -0.08 12.19
CA ASN A 134 1.50 -0.31 13.61
C ASN A 134 1.51 1.04 14.35
N PHE A 135 0.31 1.55 14.64
CA PHE A 135 0.10 2.79 15.37
C PHE A 135 0.47 2.61 16.85
N LEU A 136 1.04 3.65 17.46
CA LEU A 136 1.12 3.75 18.91
C LEU A 136 -0.26 4.16 19.40
N LEU A 137 -0.93 3.34 20.21
CA LEU A 137 -2.27 3.65 20.71
C LEU A 137 -2.20 4.65 21.87
N ARG A 138 -3.35 5.27 22.16
CA ARG A 138 -3.46 6.33 23.19
C ARG A 138 -3.03 5.83 24.57
N ASP A 139 -3.53 4.67 24.99
CA ASP A 139 -3.23 4.12 26.32
C ASP A 139 -1.76 3.70 26.42
N GLU A 140 -1.21 3.12 25.35
CA GLU A 140 0.22 2.78 25.25
C GLU A 140 1.10 4.01 25.37
N PHE A 141 0.74 5.10 24.69
CA PHE A 141 1.44 6.37 24.79
C PHE A 141 1.43 6.90 26.24
N TYR A 142 0.28 6.82 26.94
CA TYR A 142 0.20 7.27 28.32
C TYR A 142 1.03 6.41 29.29
N GLU A 143 1.01 5.08 29.13
CA GLU A 143 1.84 4.19 29.95
C GLU A 143 3.33 4.42 29.71
N MET A 144 3.75 4.62 28.45
CA MET A 144 5.14 5.00 28.13
C MET A 144 5.55 6.28 28.85
N ARG A 145 4.71 7.32 28.79
CA ARG A 145 4.99 8.62 29.42
C ARG A 145 4.98 8.58 30.95
N LYS A 146 4.25 7.64 31.54
CA LYS A 146 4.24 7.41 32.99
C LYS A 146 5.55 6.76 33.45
N ASN A 147 6.06 5.80 32.69
CA ASN A 147 7.30 5.06 33.00
C ASN A 147 8.58 5.88 32.74
N GLU A 148 8.48 7.00 32.03
CA GLU A 148 9.57 7.97 31.81
C GLU A 148 9.76 8.97 32.98
N LYS A 149 8.86 8.96 33.97
CA LYS A 149 8.91 9.81 35.16
C LYS A 149 9.38 9.03 36.38
#